data_AF-A0A9E1VE97-F1
#
_entry.id   AF-A0A9E1VE97-F1
#
_cell.length_a   1.000
_cell.length_b   1.000
_cell.length_c   1.000
_cell.angle_alpha   90.00
_cell.angle_beta   90.00
_cell.angle_gamma   90.00
#
_symmetry.space_group_name_H-M   'P 1'
#
loop_
_entity.id
_entity.type
_entity.pdbx_description
1 polymer ?
#
loop_
_entity_poly.entity_id
_entity_poly.type
_entity_poly.pdbx_seq_one_letter_code
_entity_poly.pdbx_strand_id
1 'polypeptide(L)'
;PDAFTPNGDLINDWFPWNPGESTLGFVSTGSAANENFYKLTVISRWGDVIFESENPDECWDGLNNNEMVPDGVYTVITEALDGSGKWHMISKSVQVIRP
;
A
#
# COMPACT_ATOMS: atom_id res chain seq x y z
N PRO A 1 -9.52 1.89 -0.10
CA PRO A 1 -10.45 0.78 0.23
C PRO A 1 -10.15 0.30 1.66
N ASP A 2 -11.09 -0.39 2.31
CA ASP A 2 -10.84 -0.99 3.63
C ASP A 2 -10.85 -2.54 3.56
N ALA A 3 -11.03 -3.10 2.36
CA ALA A 3 -10.94 -4.53 2.07
C ALA A 3 -10.54 -4.80 0.61
N PHE A 4 -9.87 -5.91 0.35
CA PHE A 4 -9.53 -6.39 -1.00
C PHE A 4 -9.57 -7.93 -1.12
N THR A 5 -9.68 -8.45 -2.35
CA THR A 5 -9.90 -9.87 -2.68
C THR A 5 -8.81 -10.38 -3.64
N PRO A 6 -7.59 -10.65 -3.15
CA PRO A 6 -6.48 -11.10 -4.00
C PRO A 6 -6.70 -12.56 -4.43
N ASN A 7 -7.39 -12.77 -5.55
CA ASN A 7 -7.73 -14.06 -6.13
C ASN A 7 -7.26 -14.20 -7.60
N GLY A 8 -6.73 -13.12 -8.20
CA GLY A 8 -6.19 -13.10 -9.56
C GLY A 8 -7.23 -12.89 -10.66
N ASP A 9 -8.43 -12.40 -10.34
CA ASP A 9 -9.48 -12.08 -11.32
C ASP A 9 -9.38 -10.65 -11.89
N LEU A 10 -8.36 -9.89 -11.48
CA LEU A 10 -8.06 -8.50 -11.80
C LEU A 10 -9.03 -7.47 -11.17
N ILE A 11 -9.91 -7.91 -10.27
CA ILE A 11 -10.88 -7.07 -9.58
C ILE A 11 -10.52 -7.02 -8.10
N ASN A 12 -10.06 -5.86 -7.65
CA ASN A 12 -9.73 -5.63 -6.24
C ASN A 12 -8.65 -6.60 -5.71
N ASP A 13 -7.67 -6.91 -6.56
CA ASP A 13 -6.55 -7.82 -6.25
C ASP A 13 -5.39 -7.13 -5.53
N TRP A 14 -5.35 -5.79 -5.54
CA TRP A 14 -4.26 -5.01 -4.98
C TRP A 14 -4.73 -3.94 -4.02
N PHE A 15 -3.84 -3.60 -3.10
CA PHE A 15 -4.00 -2.51 -2.15
C PHE A 15 -2.79 -1.56 -2.22
N PRO A 16 -2.98 -0.23 -2.12
CA PRO A 16 -4.25 0.49 -1.97
C PRO A 16 -5.03 0.73 -3.28
N TRP A 17 -4.38 0.53 -4.42
CA TRP A 17 -4.93 0.70 -5.78
C TRP A 17 -4.24 -0.29 -6.74
N ASN A 18 -4.56 -0.22 -8.04
CA ASN A 18 -3.95 -1.06 -9.07
C ASN A 18 -2.52 -0.58 -9.39
N PRO A 19 -1.55 -1.48 -9.58
CA PRO A 19 -0.19 -1.12 -9.97
C PRO A 19 -0.15 -0.20 -11.20
N GLY A 20 0.59 0.90 -11.11
CA GLY A 20 0.70 1.89 -12.20
C GLY A 20 -0.45 2.88 -12.31
N GLU A 21 -1.46 2.81 -11.42
CA GLU A 21 -2.59 3.76 -11.38
C GLU A 21 -2.46 4.82 -10.27
N SER A 22 -1.28 4.95 -9.65
CA SER A 22 -1.06 5.95 -8.60
C SER A 22 -1.23 7.38 -9.12
N THR A 23 -1.97 8.20 -8.37
CA THR A 23 -2.11 9.64 -8.63
C THR A 23 -1.15 10.50 -7.79
N LEU A 24 -0.29 9.89 -6.97
CA LEU A 24 0.60 10.61 -6.03
C LEU A 24 1.80 11.28 -6.74
N GLY A 25 2.10 10.90 -7.99
CA GLY A 25 3.25 11.41 -8.76
C GLY A 25 3.14 12.87 -9.25
N PHE A 26 2.00 13.55 -9.05
CA PHE A 26 1.84 14.95 -9.47
C PHE A 26 2.51 15.98 -8.52
N VAL A 27 3.11 15.52 -7.41
CA VAL A 27 3.87 16.35 -6.45
C VAL A 27 5.31 16.63 -6.97
N SER A 28 5.61 16.36 -8.24
CA SER A 28 6.96 16.48 -8.81
C SER A 28 7.15 17.71 -9.73
N THR A 29 6.70 18.90 -9.32
CA THR A 29 7.09 20.16 -10.01
C THR A 29 8.00 21.08 -9.17
N GLY A 30 8.40 20.65 -7.96
CA GLY A 30 9.22 21.48 -7.07
C GLY A 30 10.30 20.79 -6.22
N SER A 31 10.23 19.47 -6.04
CA SER A 31 11.21 18.72 -5.25
C SER A 31 11.98 17.74 -6.12
N ALA A 32 13.28 17.59 -5.84
CA ALA A 32 14.21 16.80 -6.63
C ALA A 32 13.65 15.40 -6.91
N ALA A 33 13.83 14.92 -8.14
CA ALA A 33 13.32 13.65 -8.67
C ALA A 33 13.76 12.36 -7.92
N ASN A 34 14.35 12.49 -6.72
CA ASN A 34 14.96 11.42 -5.93
C ASN A 34 14.52 11.44 -4.44
N GLU A 35 13.50 12.20 -4.05
CA GLU A 35 12.99 12.19 -2.68
C GLU A 35 11.80 11.22 -2.56
N ASN A 36 11.88 10.26 -1.65
CA ASN A 36 10.77 9.39 -1.30
C ASN A 36 9.63 10.26 -0.74
N PHE A 37 8.52 10.35 -1.46
CA PHE A 37 7.32 11.10 -1.09
C PHE A 37 6.18 10.18 -0.63
N TYR A 38 6.44 8.87 -0.60
CA TYR A 38 5.47 7.83 -0.29
C TYR A 38 6.16 6.67 0.43
N LYS A 39 5.45 6.07 1.37
CA LYS A 39 5.80 4.77 1.94
C LYS A 39 4.53 4.03 2.33
N LEU A 40 4.49 2.73 1.99
CA LEU A 40 3.47 1.80 2.39
C LEU A 40 4.11 0.70 3.24
N THR A 41 3.54 0.45 4.41
CA THR A 41 3.94 -0.65 5.28
C THR A 41 2.70 -1.45 5.66
N VAL A 42 2.74 -2.77 5.44
CA VAL A 42 1.69 -3.69 5.84
C VAL A 42 2.21 -4.60 6.95
N ILE A 43 1.44 -4.68 8.02
CA ILE A 43 1.80 -5.36 9.26
C ILE A 43 0.80 -6.48 9.53
N SER A 44 1.33 -7.67 9.83
CA SER A 44 0.58 -8.84 10.26
C SER A 44 -0.18 -8.58 11.57
N ARG A 45 -1.12 -9.46 11.91
CA ARG A 45 -1.80 -9.43 13.22
C ARG A 45 -0.83 -9.54 14.41
N TRP A 46 0.35 -10.10 14.19
CA TRP A 46 1.35 -10.35 15.23
C TRP A 46 2.41 -9.24 15.33
N GLY A 47 2.34 -8.22 14.45
CA GLY A 47 3.27 -7.09 14.44
C GLY A 47 4.42 -7.21 13.46
N ASP A 48 4.48 -8.28 12.65
CA ASP A 48 5.52 -8.45 11.63
C ASP A 48 5.23 -7.58 10.41
N VAL A 49 6.25 -6.91 9.86
CA VAL A 49 6.15 -6.27 8.55
C VAL A 49 6.17 -7.38 7.49
N ILE A 50 5.09 -7.45 6.69
CA ILE A 50 4.90 -8.48 5.66
C ILE A 50 4.96 -7.92 4.24
N PHE A 51 4.88 -6.59 4.11
CA PHE A 51 5.08 -5.86 2.87
C PHE A 51 5.55 -4.44 3.18
N GLU A 52 6.50 -3.94 2.40
CA GLU A 52 6.94 -2.55 2.44
C GLU A 52 7.28 -2.08 1.02
N SER A 53 6.88 -0.87 0.66
CA SER A 53 7.36 -0.20 -0.56
C SER A 53 7.37 1.32 -0.42
N GLU A 54 8.35 1.96 -1.05
CA GLU A 54 8.44 3.42 -1.20
C GLU A 54 7.97 3.87 -2.61
N ASN A 55 7.69 2.91 -3.49
CA ASN A 55 7.19 3.14 -4.83
C ASN A 55 5.65 3.06 -4.81
N PRO A 56 4.92 4.14 -5.11
CA PRO A 56 3.46 4.10 -5.08
C PRO A 56 2.86 3.25 -6.21
N ASP A 57 3.65 2.83 -7.21
CA ASP A 57 3.21 1.88 -8.23
C ASP A 57 3.38 0.41 -7.79
N GLU A 58 4.11 0.16 -6.70
CA GLU A 58 4.23 -1.16 -6.07
C GLU A 58 3.17 -1.32 -4.99
N CYS A 59 2.10 -2.02 -5.36
CA CYS A 59 0.95 -2.28 -4.49
C CYS A 59 1.05 -3.68 -3.87
N TRP A 60 0.47 -3.84 -2.68
CA TRP A 60 0.40 -5.12 -2.02
C TRP A 60 -0.69 -6.00 -2.64
N ASP A 61 -0.33 -7.22 -3.00
CA ASP A 61 -1.16 -8.21 -3.68
C ASP A 61 -1.68 -9.31 -2.73
N GLY A 62 -1.54 -9.13 -1.41
CA GLY A 62 -1.93 -10.14 -0.44
C GLY A 62 -0.96 -11.33 -0.34
N LEU A 63 0.28 -11.17 -0.81
CA LEU A 63 1.36 -12.12 -0.61
C LEU A 63 2.35 -11.65 0.48
N ASN A 64 3.00 -12.60 1.13
CA ASN A 64 4.20 -12.42 1.94
C ASN A 64 5.20 -13.51 1.51
N ASN A 65 6.37 -13.13 1.01
CA ASN A 65 7.37 -14.07 0.46
C ASN A 65 6.78 -15.07 -0.55
N ASN A 66 5.98 -14.58 -1.51
CA ASN A 66 5.26 -15.37 -2.51
C ASN A 66 4.21 -16.36 -1.97
N GLU A 67 3.96 -16.37 -0.65
CA GLU A 67 2.89 -17.15 -0.05
C GLU A 67 1.67 -16.27 0.22
N MET A 68 0.49 -16.83 -0.04
CA MET A 68 -0.77 -16.15 0.25
C MET A 68 -0.92 -15.92 1.76
N VAL A 69 -1.14 -14.67 2.15
CA VAL A 69 -1.47 -14.39 3.54
C VAL A 69 -2.89 -14.89 3.86
N PRO A 70 -3.15 -15.33 5.11
CA PRO A 70 -4.47 -15.74 5.55
C PRO A 70 -5.53 -14.65 5.38
N ASP A 71 -6.80 -15.08 5.25
CA ASP A 71 -7.94 -14.18 5.42
C ASP A 71 -7.89 -13.48 6.79
N GLY A 72 -8.19 -12.18 6.82
CA GLY A 72 -8.21 -11.43 8.07
C GLY A 72 -7.84 -9.96 7.93
N VAL A 73 -7.74 -9.30 9.09
CA VAL A 73 -7.40 -7.88 9.19
C VAL A 73 -5.90 -7.69 9.32
N TYR A 74 -5.36 -6.78 8.51
CA TYR A 74 -3.97 -6.34 8.52
C TYR A 74 -3.89 -4.85 8.85
N THR A 75 -2.82 -4.43 9.50
CA THR A 75 -2.59 -3.01 9.78
C THR A 75 -1.75 -2.43 8.65
N VAL A 76 -2.26 -1.39 8.01
CA VAL A 76 -1.57 -0.65 6.96
C VAL A 76 -1.18 0.71 7.50
N ILE A 77 0.05 1.11 7.24
CA ILE A 77 0.56 2.45 7.48
C ILE A 77 0.96 3.03 6.13
N THR A 78 0.40 4.19 5.80
CA THR A 78 0.74 4.95 4.60
C THR A 78 1.30 6.30 5.02
N GLU A 79 2.49 6.62 4.55
CA GLU A 79 3.13 7.92 4.72
C GLU A 79 3.17 8.60 3.35
N ALA A 80 2.74 9.85 3.26
CA ALA A 80 2.76 10.60 2.02
C ALA A 80 3.09 12.09 2.25
N LEU A 81 3.91 12.65 1.38
CA LEU A 81 4.24 14.07 1.35
C LEU A 81 3.19 14.83 0.52
N ASP A 82 2.57 15.86 1.09
CA ASP A 82 1.66 16.72 0.35
C ASP A 82 2.39 17.81 -0.46
N GLY A 83 1.66 18.54 -1.31
CA GLY A 83 2.22 19.62 -2.12
C GLY A 83 2.74 20.84 -1.33
N SER A 84 2.56 20.88 0.00
CA SER A 84 3.14 21.90 0.89
C SER A 84 4.46 21.44 1.54
N GLY A 85 4.91 20.20 1.25
CA GLY A 85 6.08 19.60 1.89
C GLY A 85 5.78 19.06 3.29
N LYS A 86 4.51 18.82 3.63
CA LYS A 86 4.12 18.24 4.92
C LYS A 86 3.84 16.75 4.77
N TRP A 87 4.46 15.95 5.64
CA TRP A 87 4.18 14.52 5.77
C TRP A 87 2.84 14.27 6.46
N HIS A 88 2.07 13.35 5.91
CA HIS A 88 0.88 12.77 6.50
C HIS A 88 1.10 11.28 6.71
N MET A 89 0.81 10.81 7.92
CA MET A 89 0.83 9.41 8.28
C MET A 89 -0.60 8.96 8.54
N ILE A 90 -1.02 7.91 7.84
CA ILE A 90 -2.37 7.36 7.93
C ILE A 90 -2.21 5.88 8.30
N SER A 91 -2.83 5.48 9.42
CA SER A 91 -2.93 4.07 9.80
C SER A 91 -4.35 3.57 9.60
N LYS A 92 -4.50 2.39 9.00
CA LYS A 92 -5.79 1.76 8.68
C LYS A 92 -5.76 0.27 8.93
N SER A 93 -6.94 -0.28 9.20
CA SER A 93 -7.19 -1.72 9.17
C SER A 93 -7.72 -2.09 7.78
N VAL A 94 -7.10 -3.08 7.13
CA VAL A 94 -7.49 -3.58 5.80
C VAL A 94 -7.80 -5.07 5.90
N GLN A 95 -8.98 -5.46 5.42
CA GLN A 95 -9.38 -6.87 5.36
C GLN A 95 -8.89 -7.51 4.05
N VAL A 96 -8.11 -8.59 4.16
CA VAL A 96 -7.91 -9.53 3.05
C VAL A 96 -9.06 -10.52 3.08
N ILE A 97 -9.78 -10.64 1.97
CA ILE A 97 -10.91 -11.57 1.80
C ILE A 97 -10.51 -12.67 0.83
N ARG A 98 -10.64 -13.94 1.23
CA ARG A 98 -10.43 -15.10 0.35
C ARG A 98 -11.77 -15.76 0.02
N PRO A 99 -12.16 -15.87 -1.27
CA PRO A 99 -13.37 -16.58 -1.70
C PRO A 99 -13.24 -18.11 -1.64
#